data_AF-A0A6P3XZT7-F1
#
_entry.id   AF-A0A6P3XZT7-F1
#
_cell.length_a   1.000
_cell.length_b   1.000
_cell.length_c   1.000
_cell.angle_alpha   90.00
_cell.angle_beta   90.00
_cell.angle_gamma   90.00
#
_symmetry.space_group_name_H-M   'P 1'
#
loop_
_entity.id
_entity.type
_entity.pdbx_description
1 polymer ?
#
loop_
_entity_poly.entity_id
_entity_poly.type
_entity_poly.pdbx_seq_one_letter_code
_entity_poly.pdbx_strand_id
1 'polypeptide(L)'
;MKRTLLLFFTLVVAVSTMNVPVQMVRNIAYGTNMTTEEVQACINNAGLMFENLQFYEQLEDSDDLQSLDIDGNGEKIGCFVNCLLRKKEMVTGTQIDVEKVKKMVHSPLIDDSVIHIAHPSMDTCADHLKSHNECEATIKFLVCFMDEMRRRRTQETNTESCVPNDIDIVD
;
A
#
# COMPACT_ATOMS: atom_id res chain seq x y z
N MET A 1 -11.81 -46.34 -14.13
CA MET A 1 -10.49 -45.69 -13.96
C MET A 1 -10.32 -44.40 -14.77
N LYS A 2 -10.80 -44.29 -16.03
CA LYS A 2 -10.69 -43.04 -16.83
C LYS A 2 -11.37 -41.81 -16.23
N ARG A 3 -12.49 -41.99 -15.51
CA ARG A 3 -13.28 -40.89 -14.92
C ARG A 3 -12.65 -40.30 -13.66
N THR A 4 -11.89 -41.10 -12.90
CA THR A 4 -11.20 -40.67 -11.68
C THR A 4 -9.95 -39.86 -12.02
N LEU A 5 -9.22 -40.23 -13.07
CA LEU A 5 -8.06 -39.48 -13.56
C LEU A 5 -8.42 -38.06 -14.03
N LEU A 6 -9.55 -37.88 -14.71
CA LEU A 6 -10.03 -36.56 -15.12
C LEU A 6 -10.30 -35.63 -13.93
N LEU A 7 -10.85 -36.16 -12.83
CA LEU A 7 -11.11 -35.38 -11.61
C LEU A 7 -9.81 -34.92 -10.93
N PHE A 8 -8.78 -35.76 -10.91
CA PHE A 8 -7.47 -35.38 -10.41
C PHE A 8 -6.81 -34.29 -11.26
N PHE A 9 -6.88 -34.38 -12.59
CA PHE A 9 -6.34 -33.34 -13.47
C PHE A 9 -7.08 -32.00 -13.34
N THR A 10 -8.40 -31.99 -13.18
CA THR A 10 -9.15 -30.75 -12.91
C THR A 10 -8.84 -30.13 -11.54
N LEU A 11 -8.57 -30.96 -10.52
CA LEU A 11 -8.18 -30.48 -9.19
C LEU A 11 -6.75 -29.90 -9.17
N VAL A 12 -5.81 -30.51 -9.88
CA VAL A 12 -4.42 -30.03 -9.93
C VAL A 12 -4.31 -28.69 -10.67
N VAL A 13 -5.05 -28.50 -11.77
CA VAL A 13 -5.06 -27.22 -12.52
C VAL A 13 -5.73 -26.09 -11.72
N ALA A 14 -6.72 -26.39 -10.88
CA ALA A 14 -7.36 -25.39 -10.03
C ALA A 14 -6.46 -24.86 -8.89
N VAL A 15 -5.46 -25.65 -8.45
CA VAL A 15 -4.54 -25.28 -7.36
C VAL A 15 -3.30 -24.52 -7.86
N SER A 16 -3.09 -24.42 -9.18
CA SER A 16 -1.83 -23.91 -9.76
C SER A 16 -1.71 -22.37 -9.86
N THR A 17 -2.69 -21.58 -9.42
CA THR A 17 -2.84 -20.22 -9.98
C THR A 17 -2.40 -19.06 -9.09
N MET A 18 -1.77 -19.28 -7.94
CA MET A 18 -1.42 -18.15 -7.05
C MET A 18 0.05 -18.23 -6.61
N ASN A 19 0.91 -17.51 -7.35
CA ASN A 19 2.35 -17.42 -7.06
C ASN A 19 2.67 -16.44 -5.91
N VAL A 20 1.68 -15.78 -5.30
CA VAL A 20 1.91 -14.84 -4.19
C VAL A 20 2.11 -15.60 -2.87
N PRO A 21 3.13 -15.27 -2.06
CA PRO A 21 3.40 -15.94 -0.79
C PRO A 21 2.21 -15.89 0.17
N VAL A 22 1.80 -17.04 0.70
CA VAL A 22 0.68 -17.17 1.66
C VAL A 22 0.87 -16.25 2.88
N GLN A 23 2.11 -16.06 3.33
CA GLN A 23 2.41 -15.18 4.46
C GLN A 23 2.06 -13.71 4.15
N MET A 24 2.30 -13.26 2.92
CA MET A 24 1.95 -11.90 2.49
C MET A 24 0.43 -11.69 2.54
N VAL A 25 -0.33 -12.65 2.00
CA VAL A 25 -1.81 -12.63 2.03
C VAL A 25 -2.32 -12.52 3.46
N ARG A 26 -1.75 -13.31 4.39
CA ARG A 26 -2.11 -13.26 5.81
C ARG A 26 -1.76 -11.93 6.47
N ASN A 27 -0.59 -11.37 6.21
CA ASN A 27 -0.17 -10.11 6.79
C ASN A 27 -1.08 -8.96 6.33
N ILE A 28 -1.44 -8.93 5.04
CA ILE A 28 -2.39 -7.95 4.51
C ILE A 28 -3.77 -8.17 5.13
N ALA A 29 -4.26 -9.40 5.17
CA ALA A 29 -5.54 -9.73 5.77
C ALA A 29 -5.61 -9.27 7.24
N TYR A 30 -4.55 -9.53 8.01
CA TYR A 30 -4.45 -9.07 9.40
C TYR A 30 -4.43 -7.54 9.50
N GLY A 31 -3.54 -6.86 8.76
CA GLY A 31 -3.40 -5.39 8.83
C GLY A 31 -4.63 -4.64 8.30
N THR A 32 -5.37 -5.24 7.39
CA THR A 32 -6.63 -4.69 6.86
C THR A 32 -7.85 -5.15 7.63
N ASN A 33 -7.75 -6.10 8.56
CA ASN A 33 -8.91 -6.77 9.16
C ASN A 33 -9.86 -7.33 8.08
N MET A 34 -9.31 -8.02 7.09
CA MET A 34 -10.02 -8.73 6.03
C MET A 34 -9.75 -10.24 6.16
N THR A 35 -10.56 -11.05 5.49
CA THR A 35 -10.25 -12.48 5.34
C THR A 35 -9.16 -12.70 4.29
N THR A 36 -8.45 -13.83 4.40
CA THR A 36 -7.46 -14.22 3.39
C THR A 36 -8.08 -14.40 2.01
N GLU A 37 -9.33 -14.86 1.96
CA GLU A 37 -10.11 -15.07 0.74
C GLU A 37 -10.42 -13.74 0.04
N GLU A 38 -10.76 -12.69 0.80
CA GLU A 38 -11.01 -11.36 0.25
C GLU A 38 -9.75 -10.73 -0.32
N VAL A 39 -8.62 -10.85 0.39
CA VAL A 39 -7.31 -10.38 -0.11
C VAL A 39 -6.93 -11.16 -1.37
N GLN A 40 -7.14 -12.47 -1.37
CA GLN A 40 -6.84 -13.31 -2.51
C GLN A 40 -7.69 -12.96 -3.74
N ALA A 41 -8.97 -12.64 -3.54
CA ALA A 41 -9.85 -12.14 -4.59
C ALA A 41 -9.32 -10.81 -5.17
N CYS A 42 -8.81 -9.91 -4.34
CA CYS A 42 -8.20 -8.67 -4.82
C CYS A 42 -6.90 -8.89 -5.62
N ILE A 43 -6.04 -9.82 -5.19
CA ILE A 43 -4.83 -10.21 -5.94
C ILE A 43 -5.22 -10.73 -7.33
N ASN A 44 -6.22 -11.62 -7.39
CA ASN A 44 -6.73 -12.18 -8.63
C ASN A 44 -7.30 -11.11 -9.57
N ASN A 45 -8.15 -10.24 -9.03
CA ASN A 45 -8.78 -9.17 -9.81
C ASN A 45 -7.77 -8.18 -10.38
N ALA A 46 -6.71 -7.89 -9.62
CA ALA A 46 -5.63 -7.00 -10.05
C ALA A 46 -4.62 -7.67 -11.01
N GLY A 47 -4.74 -8.99 -11.24
CA GLY A 47 -3.75 -9.75 -12.03
C GLY A 47 -2.34 -9.67 -11.45
N LEU A 48 -2.25 -9.61 -10.12
CA LEU A 48 -1.01 -9.40 -9.38
C LEU A 48 -0.29 -10.73 -9.18
N MET A 49 0.96 -10.79 -9.62
CA MET A 49 1.87 -11.92 -9.48
C MET A 49 3.05 -11.55 -8.57
N PHE A 50 3.82 -12.55 -8.15
CA PHE A 50 4.97 -12.33 -7.26
C PHE A 50 5.99 -11.33 -7.84
N GLU A 51 6.19 -11.37 -9.15
CA GLU A 51 7.09 -10.49 -9.89
C GLU A 51 6.63 -9.03 -9.82
N ASN A 52 5.32 -8.78 -9.68
CA ASN A 52 4.80 -7.42 -9.52
C ASN A 52 5.12 -6.85 -8.13
N LEU A 53 5.46 -7.68 -7.14
CA LEU A 53 5.83 -7.23 -5.79
C LEU A 53 7.20 -6.56 -5.74
N GLN A 54 8.07 -6.78 -6.73
CA GLN A 54 9.35 -6.08 -6.82
C GLN A 54 9.19 -4.56 -6.93
N PHE A 55 8.02 -4.08 -7.38
CA PHE A 55 7.72 -2.65 -7.38
C PHE A 55 7.61 -2.07 -5.96
N TYR A 56 7.23 -2.86 -4.95
CA TYR A 56 7.28 -2.41 -3.55
C TYR A 56 8.72 -2.21 -3.07
N GLU A 57 9.66 -3.05 -3.49
CA GLU A 57 11.08 -2.89 -3.19
C GLU A 57 11.62 -1.62 -3.86
N GLN A 58 11.24 -1.37 -5.13
CA GLN A 58 11.59 -0.12 -5.83
C GLN A 58 10.98 1.12 -5.18
N LEU A 59 9.76 1.01 -4.66
CA LEU A 59 9.13 2.08 -3.89
C LEU A 59 9.93 2.38 -2.63
N GLU A 60 10.60 1.41 -2.00
CA GLU A 60 11.39 1.60 -0.78
C GLU A 60 12.81 2.14 -1.06
N ASP A 61 13.45 1.65 -2.12
CA ASP A 61 14.84 1.96 -2.46
C ASP A 61 15.03 3.19 -3.36
N SER A 62 13.97 3.68 -4.02
CA SER A 62 14.09 4.84 -4.91
C SER A 62 14.08 6.16 -4.15
N ASP A 63 15.12 6.98 -4.36
CA ASP A 63 15.20 8.37 -3.93
C ASP A 63 14.27 9.29 -4.74
N ASP A 64 13.89 8.89 -5.96
CA ASP A 64 12.98 9.63 -6.83
C ASP A 64 11.76 8.75 -7.18
N LEU A 65 10.73 8.86 -6.35
CA LEU A 65 9.46 8.17 -6.53
C LEU A 65 8.68 8.61 -7.77
N GLN A 66 8.97 9.80 -8.32
CA GLN A 66 8.30 10.32 -9.51
C GLN A 66 8.87 9.70 -10.80
N SER A 67 10.08 9.15 -10.74
CA SER A 67 10.74 8.46 -11.84
C SER A 67 10.31 6.99 -12.02
N LEU A 68 9.52 6.47 -11.08
CA LEU A 68 9.07 5.07 -11.12
C LEU A 68 8.16 4.83 -12.31
N ASP A 69 8.37 3.70 -12.98
CA ASP A 69 7.51 3.24 -14.06
C ASP A 69 6.16 2.79 -13.47
N ILE A 70 5.22 3.74 -13.40
CA ILE A 70 3.84 3.47 -12.99
C ILE A 70 3.13 2.59 -14.03
N ASP A 71 3.66 2.49 -15.26
CA ASP A 71 3.03 1.73 -16.32
C ASP A 71 3.23 0.22 -16.10
N GLY A 72 2.12 -0.53 -16.24
CA GLY A 72 2.09 -1.98 -16.06
C GLY A 72 2.11 -2.44 -14.60
N ASN A 73 3.28 -2.41 -13.94
CA ASN A 73 3.41 -2.95 -12.57
C ASN A 73 2.79 -2.03 -11.52
N GLY A 74 3.03 -0.72 -11.65
CA GLY A 74 2.41 0.28 -10.78
C GLY A 74 0.89 0.27 -10.90
N GLU A 75 0.35 0.16 -12.13
CA GLU A 75 -1.10 0.05 -12.35
C GLU A 75 -1.72 -1.18 -11.66
N LYS A 76 -1.08 -2.35 -11.73
CA LYS A 76 -1.56 -3.57 -11.04
C LYS A 76 -1.58 -3.40 -9.52
N ILE A 77 -0.56 -2.78 -8.95
CA ILE A 77 -0.54 -2.48 -7.51
C ILE A 77 -1.61 -1.46 -7.17
N GLY A 78 -1.77 -0.42 -7.98
CA GLY A 78 -2.86 0.54 -7.87
C GLY A 78 -4.23 -0.15 -7.84
N CYS A 79 -4.47 -1.09 -8.74
CA CYS A 79 -5.71 -1.88 -8.78
C CYS A 79 -5.88 -2.76 -7.55
N PHE A 80 -4.80 -3.40 -7.07
CA PHE A 80 -4.83 -4.21 -5.88
C PHE A 80 -5.20 -3.38 -4.64
N VAL A 81 -4.51 -2.26 -4.42
CA VAL A 81 -4.79 -1.35 -3.31
C VAL A 81 -6.20 -0.77 -3.43
N ASN A 82 -6.62 -0.37 -4.63
CA ASN A 82 -7.98 0.13 -4.86
C ASN A 82 -9.04 -0.92 -4.48
N CYS A 83 -8.81 -2.19 -4.83
CA CYS A 83 -9.71 -3.28 -4.45
C CYS A 83 -9.84 -3.41 -2.93
N LEU A 84 -8.74 -3.35 -2.18
CA LEU A 84 -8.75 -3.38 -0.72
C LEU A 84 -9.52 -2.18 -0.15
N LEU A 85 -9.24 -0.98 -0.63
CA LEU A 85 -9.89 0.24 -0.17
C LEU A 85 -11.40 0.23 -0.48
N ARG A 86 -11.81 -0.26 -1.65
CA ARG A 86 -13.24 -0.42 -1.99
C ARG A 86 -13.94 -1.43 -1.08
N LYS A 87 -13.29 -2.55 -0.75
CA LYS A 87 -13.81 -3.53 0.21
C LYS A 87 -14.00 -2.94 1.62
N LYS A 88 -13.25 -1.90 1.94
CA LYS A 88 -13.36 -1.14 3.19
C LYS A 88 -14.21 0.13 3.08
N GLU A 89 -14.88 0.32 1.95
CA GLU A 89 -15.71 1.50 1.68
C GLU A 89 -14.93 2.82 1.85
N MET A 90 -13.61 2.78 1.60
CA MET A 90 -12.68 3.91 1.69
C MET A 90 -12.50 4.61 0.34
N VAL A 91 -13.00 4.04 -0.75
CA VAL A 91 -12.94 4.63 -2.09
C VAL A 91 -14.30 4.51 -2.76
N THR A 92 -14.72 5.59 -3.42
CA THR A 92 -15.89 5.62 -4.31
C THR A 92 -15.48 6.22 -5.66
N GLY A 93 -15.47 5.39 -6.70
CA GLY A 93 -14.93 5.82 -7.99
C GLY A 93 -13.44 6.12 -7.86
N THR A 94 -13.04 7.33 -8.29
CA THR A 94 -11.65 7.82 -8.19
C THR A 94 -11.38 8.62 -6.91
N GLN A 95 -12.38 8.77 -6.03
CA GLN A 95 -12.26 9.56 -4.80
C GLN A 95 -11.93 8.67 -3.61
N ILE A 96 -10.84 9.01 -2.92
CA ILE A 96 -10.41 8.35 -1.68
C ILE A 96 -10.98 9.12 -0.49
N ASP A 97 -11.70 8.43 0.39
CA ASP A 97 -12.14 8.94 1.68
C ASP A 97 -10.98 8.89 2.67
N VAL A 98 -10.16 9.94 2.63
CA VAL A 98 -8.94 10.05 3.42
C VAL A 98 -9.21 9.96 4.93
N GLU A 99 -10.36 10.43 5.40
CA GLU A 99 -10.74 10.32 6.81
C GLU A 99 -10.96 8.87 7.24
N LYS A 100 -11.54 8.02 6.38
CA LYS A 100 -11.61 6.58 6.64
C LYS A 100 -10.24 5.91 6.54
N VAL A 101 -9.40 6.32 5.61
CA VAL A 101 -8.03 5.78 5.49
C VAL A 101 -7.22 6.09 6.75
N LYS A 102 -7.26 7.33 7.26
CA LYS A 102 -6.61 7.72 8.53
C LYS A 102 -7.05 6.87 9.72
N LYS A 103 -8.33 6.52 9.81
CA LYS A 103 -8.85 5.62 10.86
C LYS A 103 -8.26 4.21 10.78
N MET A 104 -7.90 3.74 9.58
CA MET A 104 -7.22 2.46 9.39
C MET A 104 -5.76 2.51 9.87
N VAL A 105 -5.13 3.69 9.85
CA VAL A 105 -3.74 3.88 10.31
C VAL A 105 -3.60 3.65 11.82
N HIS A 106 -4.69 3.75 12.60
CA HIS A 106 -4.71 3.38 14.02
C HIS A 106 -4.71 1.86 14.26
N SER A 107 -4.19 1.09 13.29
CA SER A 107 -4.05 -0.36 13.39
C SER A 107 -2.90 -0.70 14.35
N PRO A 108 -2.99 -1.80 15.13
CA PRO A 108 -1.95 -2.22 16.07
C PRO A 108 -0.57 -2.50 15.44
N LEU A 109 -0.46 -2.44 14.10
CA LEU A 109 0.77 -2.60 13.35
C LEU A 109 1.53 -1.29 13.09
N ILE A 110 0.89 -0.13 13.30
CA ILE A 110 1.48 1.17 13.03
C ILE A 110 1.73 1.85 14.37
N ASP A 111 2.99 2.25 14.58
CA ASP A 111 3.39 2.99 15.77
C ASP A 111 2.69 4.36 15.78
N ASP A 112 2.19 4.77 16.94
CA ASP A 112 1.58 6.09 17.15
C ASP A 112 2.54 7.23 16.76
N SER A 113 3.86 6.99 16.85
CA SER A 113 4.91 7.91 16.39
C SER A 113 4.93 8.12 14.87
N VAL A 114 4.17 7.35 14.10
CA VAL A 114 4.06 7.49 12.64
C VAL A 114 2.79 8.24 12.26
N ILE A 115 1.80 8.30 13.16
CA ILE A 115 0.48 8.89 12.90
C ILE A 115 0.58 10.40 12.64
N HIS A 116 1.41 11.12 13.41
CA HIS A 116 1.58 12.58 13.25
C HIS A 116 2.23 12.97 11.92
N ILE A 117 2.96 12.04 11.30
CA ILE A 117 3.54 12.20 9.95
C ILE A 117 2.55 11.74 8.88
N ALA A 118 1.85 10.63 9.14
CA ALA A 118 0.95 10.00 8.18
C ALA A 118 -0.27 10.84 7.85
N HIS A 119 -0.98 11.37 8.84
CA HIS A 119 -2.21 12.15 8.56
C HIS A 119 -1.95 13.37 7.66
N PRO A 120 -0.97 14.25 7.96
CA PRO A 120 -0.68 15.39 7.08
C PRO A 120 -0.19 14.99 5.68
N SER A 121 0.51 13.87 5.56
CA SER A 121 0.95 13.33 4.27
C SER A 121 -0.25 12.89 3.42
N MET A 122 -1.22 12.20 4.02
CA MET A 122 -2.45 11.81 3.33
C MET A 122 -3.27 13.02 2.88
N ASP A 123 -3.40 14.04 3.73
CA ASP A 123 -4.11 15.28 3.38
C ASP A 123 -3.47 15.98 2.18
N THR A 124 -2.14 16.10 2.20
CA THR A 124 -1.38 16.70 1.10
C THR A 124 -1.64 15.96 -0.22
N CYS A 125 -1.67 14.63 -0.19
CA CYS A 125 -1.80 13.80 -1.38
C CYS A 125 -3.23 13.65 -1.90
N ALA A 126 -4.23 13.85 -1.04
CA ALA A 126 -5.64 13.79 -1.41
C ALA A 126 -6.00 14.83 -2.48
N ASP A 127 -5.44 16.02 -2.37
CA ASP A 127 -5.77 17.19 -3.19
C ASP A 127 -5.26 17.06 -4.63
N HIS A 128 -4.38 16.10 -4.91
CA HIS A 128 -3.68 15.96 -6.20
C HIS A 128 -4.21 14.83 -7.11
N LEU A 129 -5.27 14.11 -6.71
CA LEU A 129 -5.78 12.95 -7.45
C LEU A 129 -6.73 13.33 -8.59
N LYS A 130 -6.17 13.85 -9.69
CA LYS A 130 -6.90 13.94 -10.96
C LYS A 130 -6.51 12.78 -11.88
N SER A 131 -7.25 11.68 -11.80
CA SER A 131 -7.23 10.62 -12.81
C SER A 131 -8.64 10.12 -13.11
N HIS A 132 -8.83 9.58 -14.31
CA HIS A 132 -10.06 8.93 -14.77
C HIS A 132 -10.06 7.42 -14.48
N ASN A 133 -8.92 6.85 -14.06
CA ASN A 133 -8.75 5.43 -13.75
C ASN A 133 -8.52 5.28 -12.24
N GLU A 134 -9.35 4.46 -11.58
CA GLU A 134 -9.29 4.25 -10.11
C GLU A 134 -7.95 3.64 -9.67
N CYS A 135 -7.37 2.74 -10.47
CA CYS A 135 -6.09 2.11 -10.18
C CYS A 135 -4.95 3.13 -10.26
N GLU A 136 -4.95 3.94 -11.32
CA GLU A 136 -3.97 5.00 -11.55
C GLU A 136 -4.06 6.09 -10.46
N ALA A 137 -5.27 6.50 -10.09
CA ALA A 137 -5.49 7.43 -8.98
C ALA A 137 -4.92 6.86 -7.67
N THR A 138 -5.17 5.58 -7.40
CA THR A 138 -4.72 4.93 -6.17
C THR A 138 -3.20 4.77 -6.09
N ILE A 139 -2.54 4.38 -7.19
CA ILE A 139 -1.08 4.28 -7.18
C ILE A 139 -0.41 5.65 -7.07
N LYS A 140 -0.95 6.68 -7.74
CA LYS A 140 -0.47 8.06 -7.59
C LYS A 140 -0.61 8.57 -6.17
N PHE A 141 -1.72 8.26 -5.51
CA PHE A 141 -1.90 8.57 -4.09
C PHE A 141 -0.85 7.87 -3.23
N LEU A 142 -0.62 6.57 -3.44
CA LEU A 142 0.34 5.79 -2.68
C LEU A 142 1.78 6.34 -2.85
N VAL A 143 2.17 6.63 -4.09
CA VAL A 143 3.48 7.21 -4.43
C VAL A 143 3.66 8.56 -3.74
N CYS A 144 2.68 9.47 -3.86
CA CYS A 144 2.71 10.76 -3.17
C CYS A 144 2.81 10.59 -1.65
N PHE A 145 2.01 9.69 -1.08
CA PHE A 145 1.98 9.47 0.37
C PHE A 145 3.34 9.00 0.88
N MET A 146 3.98 8.07 0.18
CA MET A 146 5.33 7.61 0.53
C MET A 146 6.38 8.72 0.42
N ASP A 147 6.29 9.57 -0.60
CA ASP A 147 7.19 10.71 -0.80
C ASP A 147 7.08 11.73 0.33
N GLU A 148 5.84 12.13 0.66
CA GLU A 148 5.56 13.06 1.76
C GLU A 148 5.99 12.48 3.13
N MET A 149 5.78 11.19 3.35
CA MET A 149 6.23 10.49 4.56
C MET A 149 7.75 10.51 4.72
N ARG A 150 8.52 10.41 3.62
CA ARG A 150 9.98 10.54 3.64
C ARG A 150 10.39 11.98 3.90
N ARG A 151 9.84 12.92 3.12
CA ARG A 151 10.15 14.35 3.23
C ARG A 151 9.97 14.85 4.66
N ARG A 152 8.90 14.44 5.34
CA ARG A 152 8.60 14.84 6.72
C ARG A 152 9.50 14.15 7.74
N ARG A 153 9.81 12.85 7.57
CA ARG A 153 10.79 12.16 8.43
C ARG A 153 12.15 12.83 8.39
N THR A 154 12.64 13.19 7.19
CA THR A 154 13.92 13.92 7.05
C THR A 154 13.89 15.30 7.71
N GLN A 155 12.75 15.99 7.68
CA GLN A 155 12.59 17.27 8.37
C GLN A 155 12.67 17.12 9.90
N GLU A 156 12.02 16.12 10.48
CA GLU A 156 12.07 15.87 11.92
C GLU A 156 13.47 15.52 12.41
N THR A 157 14.19 14.64 11.70
CA THR A 157 15.58 14.28 12.05
C THR A 157 16.54 15.47 11.96
N ASN A 158 16.32 16.38 11.00
CA ASN A 158 17.13 17.59 10.88
C ASN A 158 16.79 18.63 11.95
N THR A 159 15.55 18.64 12.45
CA THR A 159 15.10 19.58 13.48
C THR A 159 15.61 19.19 14.87
N GLU A 160 15.70 17.89 15.18
CA GLU A 160 16.35 17.40 16.42
C GLU A 160 17.86 17.70 16.45
N SER A 161 18.52 17.72 15.29
CA SER A 161 19.93 18.13 15.18
C SER A 161 20.16 19.64 15.39
N CYS A 162 19.10 20.46 15.43
CA CYS A 162 19.19 21.92 15.58
C CYS A 162 18.87 22.42 16.99
N VAL A 163 18.72 21.56 18.00
CA VAL A 163 18.66 22.03 19.40
C VAL A 163 20.07 22.46 19.82
N PRO A 164 20.35 23.76 20.02
CA PRO A 164 21.64 24.20 20.53
C PRO A 164 21.76 23.68 21.97
N ASN A 165 22.85 22.97 22.27
CA ASN A 165 23.28 22.72 23.64
C ASN A 165 23.79 24.03 24.26
N ASP A 166 22.92 25.03 24.40
CA ASP A 166 23.23 26.24 25.14
C ASP A 166 22.54 26.16 26.51
N ILE A 167 23.11 25.33 27.37
CA ILE A 167 23.02 25.51 28.83
C ILE A 167 24.43 25.85 29.30
N ASP A 168 24.88 27.06 28.98
CA ASP A 168 25.88 27.75 29.78
C ASP A 168 25.13 28.35 30.97
N ILE A 169 25.17 27.65 32.10
CA ILE A 169 24.85 28.22 33.40
C ILE A 169 26.00 29.17 33.75
N VAL A 170 25.75 30.46 33.61
CA VAL A 170 26.54 31.52 34.24
C VAL A 170 25.85 31.94 35.52
N ASP A 171 26.67 31.94 36.58
CA ASP A 171 26.51 32.38 37.98
C ASP A 171 25.83 31.42 38.97
#